data_AF-A0A537X8S6-F1
#
_entry.id   AF-A0A537X8S6-F1
#
_cell.length_a   1.000
_cell.length_b   1.000
_cell.length_c   1.000
_cell.angle_alpha   90.00
_cell.angle_beta   90.00
_cell.angle_gamma   90.00
#
_symmetry.space_group_name_H-M   'P 1'
#
loop_
_entity.id
_entity.type
_entity.pdbx_description
1 polymer ?
#
loop_
_entity_poly.entity_id
_entity_poly.type
_entity_poly.pdbx_seq_one_letter_code
_entity_poly.pdbx_strand_id
1 'polypeptide(L)'
;MTGIAPGLARASDGPRHPAQTAARDQVKKLSPVQFTQFPTDKCAQPCKDTLVPWQGRYVAVLVDPSVPRDPRVMQKMVSAFDRAWQYYRTTTGGTPKPVYSLHGRDEVAEVPAGTTCGAGCTYPGETGTEFDAHYFEDAYQQLAQHGLHSQIAFYEFGRSFWFWDRQLKFHAPDQDPVVTGFAVWMRFRSMDAAGVPGAPFKMGSISDPGTPFETFRAQVVALAGEYEASSQTFAQTLAMNRSPGMYGGTDFWASLMMQVAQAEGDQNFVSRFWHHAGSLPKARSTTQAVTNWIKDINYAGCVNLNIFFYDELGFPMPDGTTMPRRRASPLAPGRGCHPVVRPGCRTGRKVSRRRCPGACTSARRRPARRRRPAGRRCPVASR
;
A
#
# COMPACT_ATOMS: atom_id res chain seq x y z
N MET A 1 37.12 -36.47 27.26
CA MET A 1 37.41 -35.04 27.45
C MET A 1 37.52 -34.39 26.07
N THR A 2 36.74 -33.32 25.83
CA THR A 2 36.88 -32.25 24.79
C THR A 2 37.07 -32.67 23.32
N GLY A 3 36.21 -32.37 22.32
CA GLY A 3 35.13 -31.39 22.19
C GLY A 3 35.61 -30.11 21.49
N ILE A 4 35.44 -29.99 20.16
CA ILE A 4 35.44 -28.72 19.41
C ILE A 4 34.43 -28.84 18.25
N ALA A 5 33.37 -28.02 18.31
CA ALA A 5 32.43 -27.75 17.21
C ALA A 5 32.69 -26.33 16.67
N PRO A 6 32.48 -26.04 15.37
CA PRO A 6 32.63 -24.70 14.83
C PRO A 6 31.38 -23.84 15.05
N GLY A 7 31.61 -22.56 15.33
CA GLY A 7 30.62 -21.59 15.78
C GLY A 7 29.62 -21.16 14.71
N LEU A 8 28.34 -21.17 15.11
CA LEU A 8 27.24 -20.48 14.45
C LEU A 8 27.39 -18.96 14.64
N ALA A 9 27.47 -18.24 13.52
CA ALA A 9 27.37 -16.79 13.49
C ALA A 9 25.97 -16.35 13.95
N ARG A 10 25.93 -15.47 14.95
CA ARG A 10 24.71 -14.83 15.46
C ARG A 10 24.12 -13.90 14.41
N ALA A 11 22.84 -14.08 14.14
CA ALA A 11 22.01 -13.12 13.44
C ALA A 11 22.03 -11.77 14.20
N SER A 12 22.31 -10.69 13.48
CA SER A 12 22.27 -9.32 13.99
C SER A 12 20.83 -8.92 14.32
N ASP A 13 20.59 -8.61 15.59
CA ASP A 13 19.37 -7.99 16.10
C ASP A 13 19.08 -6.68 15.34
N GLY A 14 18.01 -6.66 14.56
CA GLY A 14 17.44 -5.44 14.00
C GLY A 14 16.88 -4.52 15.10
N PRO A 15 16.71 -3.21 14.82
CA PRO A 15 16.30 -2.25 15.83
C PRO A 15 14.90 -2.55 16.37
N ARG A 16 14.85 -2.93 17.66
CA ARG A 16 13.59 -3.05 18.42
C ARG A 16 12.95 -1.68 18.55
N HIS A 17 11.82 -1.48 17.88
CA HIS A 17 10.95 -0.34 18.14
C HIS A 17 10.51 -0.35 19.61
N PRO A 18 10.53 0.79 20.31
CA PRO A 18 10.06 0.86 21.68
C PRO A 18 8.57 0.48 21.73
N ALA A 19 8.26 -0.52 22.53
CA ALA A 19 6.91 -0.96 22.83
C ALA A 19 6.10 0.23 23.35
N GLN A 20 5.30 0.84 22.48
CA GLN A 20 4.28 1.78 22.91
C GLN A 20 3.28 0.98 23.74
N THR A 21 3.18 1.34 25.01
CA THR A 21 2.18 0.83 25.94
C THR A 21 0.81 1.36 25.50
N ALA A 22 0.22 0.70 24.50
CA ALA A 22 -1.14 0.99 24.08
C ALA A 22 -2.08 0.54 25.19
N ALA A 23 -2.88 1.47 25.73
CA ALA A 23 -4.13 1.09 26.37
C ALA A 23 -4.85 0.13 25.39
N ARG A 24 -5.20 -1.08 25.86
CA ARG A 24 -5.88 -2.06 25.01
C ARG A 24 -7.21 -1.45 24.58
N ASP A 25 -7.30 -0.97 23.35
CA ASP A 25 -8.57 -0.57 22.74
C ASP A 25 -9.47 -1.82 22.77
N GLN A 26 -10.44 -1.82 23.68
CA GLN A 26 -11.32 -2.96 23.91
C GLN A 26 -12.31 -3.06 22.76
N VAL A 27 -12.39 -4.23 22.14
CA VAL A 27 -13.34 -4.51 21.06
C VAL A 27 -14.71 -4.69 21.70
N LYS A 28 -15.69 -3.95 21.19
CA LYS A 28 -17.06 -3.94 21.71
C LYS A 28 -17.99 -4.71 20.79
N LYS A 29 -18.61 -5.77 21.30
CA LYS A 29 -19.76 -6.42 20.64
C LYS A 29 -20.98 -5.51 20.75
N LEU A 30 -21.67 -5.27 19.64
CA LEU A 30 -22.87 -4.44 19.57
C LEU A 30 -24.13 -5.28 19.30
N SER A 31 -25.28 -4.64 19.42
CA SER A 31 -26.54 -5.20 18.93
C SER A 31 -26.50 -5.41 17.41
N PRO A 32 -27.23 -6.39 16.87
CA PRO A 32 -27.29 -6.62 15.44
C PRO A 32 -27.71 -5.37 14.65
N VAL A 33 -27.18 -5.24 13.44
CA VAL A 33 -27.45 -4.15 12.50
C VAL A 33 -27.83 -4.71 11.13
N GLN A 34 -28.55 -3.94 10.33
CA GLN A 34 -28.75 -4.27 8.92
C GLN A 34 -27.53 -3.85 8.12
N PHE A 35 -26.86 -4.83 7.51
CA PHE A 35 -25.84 -4.62 6.50
C PHE A 35 -26.48 -4.67 5.11
N THR A 36 -25.94 -3.93 4.15
CA THR A 36 -26.36 -4.00 2.74
C THR A 36 -25.16 -4.44 1.92
N GLN A 37 -25.27 -5.60 1.29
CA GLN A 37 -24.23 -6.14 0.42
C GLN A 37 -23.97 -5.23 -0.77
N PHE A 38 -22.78 -5.37 -1.34
CA PHE A 38 -22.38 -4.72 -2.56
C PHE A 38 -23.29 -5.16 -3.71
N PRO A 39 -23.57 -4.27 -4.67
CA PRO A 39 -24.31 -4.68 -5.86
C PRO A 39 -23.53 -5.75 -6.64
N THR A 40 -24.07 -6.97 -6.72
CA THR A 40 -23.55 -8.05 -7.55
C THR A 40 -24.65 -8.63 -8.43
N ASP A 41 -24.28 -9.25 -9.54
CA ASP A 41 -25.20 -10.01 -10.39
C ASP A 41 -25.75 -11.27 -9.70
N LYS A 42 -25.06 -11.72 -8.63
CA LYS A 42 -25.41 -12.87 -7.81
C LYS A 42 -26.42 -12.56 -6.72
N CYS A 43 -26.74 -11.29 -6.51
CA CYS A 43 -27.73 -10.83 -5.55
C CYS A 43 -28.78 -9.96 -6.29
N ALA A 44 -29.98 -10.49 -6.47
CA ALA A 44 -31.08 -9.73 -7.06
C ALA A 44 -31.63 -8.72 -6.03
N GLN A 45 -31.35 -7.42 -6.22
CA GLN A 45 -31.76 -6.30 -5.34
C GLN A 45 -30.99 -6.26 -4.01
N PRO A 46 -30.80 -5.11 -3.32
CA PRO A 46 -29.84 -5.02 -2.21
C PRO A 46 -30.07 -6.11 -1.16
N CYS A 47 -29.16 -7.10 -1.11
CA CYS A 47 -29.19 -8.16 -0.12
C CYS A 47 -28.90 -7.53 1.23
N LYS A 48 -29.90 -7.54 2.10
CA LYS A 48 -29.77 -7.03 3.45
C LYS A 48 -29.64 -8.18 4.41
N ASP A 49 -28.55 -8.19 5.16
CA ASP A 49 -28.30 -9.19 6.19
C ASP A 49 -28.35 -8.54 7.57
N THR A 50 -28.82 -9.29 8.55
CA THR A 50 -28.69 -8.89 9.95
C THR A 50 -27.37 -9.44 10.47
N LEU A 51 -26.40 -8.56 10.75
CA LEU A 51 -25.07 -8.95 11.23
C LEU A 51 -24.78 -8.36 12.62
N VAL A 52 -23.93 -9.04 13.39
CA VAL A 52 -23.50 -8.60 14.73
C VAL A 52 -22.14 -7.91 14.65
N PRO A 53 -22.04 -6.62 14.98
CA PRO A 53 -20.77 -5.91 14.92
C PRO A 53 -19.86 -6.20 16.11
N TRP A 54 -18.57 -6.36 15.81
CA TRP A 54 -17.45 -6.33 16.74
C TRP A 54 -16.59 -5.13 16.42
N GLN A 55 -16.77 -4.07 17.20
CA GLN A 55 -16.27 -2.76 16.89
C GLN A 55 -14.91 -2.50 17.56
N GLY A 56 -13.90 -2.22 16.73
CA GLY A 56 -12.58 -1.74 17.14
C GLY A 56 -12.48 -0.22 17.13
N ARG A 57 -11.28 0.30 16.87
CA ARG A 57 -11.00 1.73 16.76
C ARG A 57 -11.22 2.27 15.36
N TYR A 58 -10.76 1.56 14.35
CA TYR A 58 -10.81 1.95 12.93
C TYR A 58 -11.66 1.00 12.10
N VAL A 59 -11.81 -0.25 12.53
CA VAL A 59 -12.55 -1.30 11.83
C VAL A 59 -13.71 -1.83 12.69
N ALA A 60 -14.81 -2.20 12.05
CA ALA A 60 -15.87 -3.02 12.63
C ALA A 60 -15.98 -4.31 11.82
N VAL A 61 -15.88 -5.47 12.49
CA VAL A 61 -16.11 -6.78 11.86
C VAL A 61 -17.56 -7.19 12.12
N LEU A 62 -18.34 -7.40 11.07
CA LEU A 62 -19.75 -7.76 11.13
C LEU A 62 -19.88 -9.25 10.82
N VAL A 63 -20.47 -10.02 11.73
CA VAL A 63 -20.53 -11.50 11.63
C VAL A 63 -21.96 -12.02 11.69
N ASP A 64 -22.19 -13.21 11.16
CA ASP A 64 -23.49 -13.89 11.24
C ASP A 64 -23.90 -14.12 12.72
N PRO A 65 -25.08 -13.64 13.18
CA PRO A 65 -25.58 -13.90 14.52
C PRO A 65 -25.83 -15.38 14.83
N SER A 66 -26.05 -16.22 13.81
CA SER A 66 -26.35 -17.65 13.98
C SER A 66 -25.14 -18.47 14.45
N VAL A 67 -23.93 -17.95 14.26
CA VAL A 67 -22.67 -18.61 14.64
C VAL A 67 -22.06 -17.93 15.87
N PRO A 68 -22.04 -18.58 17.04
CA PRO A 68 -21.41 -18.01 18.23
C PRO A 68 -19.92 -17.76 18.03
N ARG A 69 -19.48 -16.51 18.22
CA ARG A 69 -18.05 -16.13 18.18
C ARG A 69 -17.48 -15.93 19.58
N ASP A 70 -16.30 -16.51 19.84
CA ASP A 70 -15.54 -16.32 21.09
C ASP A 70 -15.04 -14.86 21.16
N PRO A 71 -15.41 -14.10 22.21
CA PRO A 71 -14.94 -12.72 22.39
C PRO A 71 -13.42 -12.55 22.34
N ARG A 72 -12.64 -13.54 22.79
CA ARG A 72 -11.17 -13.48 22.78
C ARG A 72 -10.62 -13.59 21.36
N VAL A 73 -11.22 -14.41 20.51
CA VAL A 73 -10.83 -14.57 19.10
C VAL A 73 -11.22 -13.31 18.33
N MET A 74 -12.44 -12.80 18.52
CA MET A 74 -12.88 -11.56 17.87
C MET A 74 -12.05 -10.34 18.31
N GLN A 75 -11.69 -10.26 19.60
CA GLN A 75 -10.77 -9.22 20.08
C GLN A 75 -9.44 -9.27 19.33
N LYS A 76 -8.84 -10.47 19.16
CA LYS A 76 -7.57 -10.62 18.42
C LYS A 76 -7.71 -10.18 16.96
N MET A 77 -8.74 -10.66 16.27
CA MET A 77 -9.00 -10.38 14.86
C MET A 77 -9.17 -8.87 14.61
N VAL A 78 -10.11 -8.24 15.31
CA VAL A 78 -10.42 -6.81 15.13
C VAL A 78 -9.22 -5.94 15.51
N SER A 79 -8.51 -6.28 16.59
CA SER A 79 -7.31 -5.52 16.99
C SER A 79 -6.19 -5.61 15.94
N ALA A 80 -6.04 -6.76 15.25
CA ALA A 80 -5.07 -6.91 14.17
C ALA A 80 -5.45 -6.05 12.96
N PHE A 81 -6.73 -6.05 12.59
CA PHE A 81 -7.25 -5.21 11.51
C PHE A 81 -7.12 -3.72 11.81
N ASP A 82 -7.38 -3.27 13.04
CA ASP A 82 -7.15 -1.89 13.45
C ASP A 82 -5.69 -1.44 13.26
N ARG A 83 -4.72 -2.30 13.63
CA ARG A 83 -3.29 -1.98 13.45
C ARG A 83 -2.90 -1.94 11.98
N ALA A 84 -3.41 -2.88 11.17
CA ALA A 84 -3.20 -2.88 9.73
C ALA A 84 -3.79 -1.65 9.05
N TRP A 85 -5.03 -1.30 9.37
CA TRP A 85 -5.71 -0.11 8.86
C TRP A 85 -4.95 1.17 9.24
N GLN A 86 -4.48 1.27 10.49
CA GLN A 86 -3.64 2.38 10.93
C GLN A 86 -2.31 2.46 10.17
N TYR A 87 -1.69 1.31 9.88
CA TYR A 87 -0.48 1.25 9.07
C TYR A 87 -0.72 1.81 7.67
N TYR A 88 -1.80 1.38 7.01
CA TYR A 88 -2.19 1.92 5.70
C TYR A 88 -2.40 3.43 5.75
N ARG A 89 -3.19 3.93 6.70
CA ARG A 89 -3.43 5.37 6.86
C ARG A 89 -2.14 6.17 7.03
N THR A 90 -1.24 5.68 7.87
CA THR A 90 0.03 6.38 8.16
C THR A 90 0.94 6.36 6.94
N THR A 91 1.06 5.20 6.29
CA THR A 91 1.97 4.97 5.16
C THR A 91 1.52 5.69 3.89
N THR A 92 0.21 5.70 3.62
CA THR A 92 -0.35 6.34 2.41
C THR A 92 -0.64 7.83 2.61
N GLY A 93 -0.77 8.29 3.86
CA GLY A 93 -1.10 9.68 4.19
C GLY A 93 -2.56 10.07 3.94
N GLY A 94 -3.41 9.12 3.56
CA GLY A 94 -4.83 9.33 3.25
C GLY A 94 -5.76 8.41 4.03
N THR A 95 -7.06 8.61 3.85
CA THR A 95 -8.12 7.70 4.31
C THR A 95 -9.06 7.41 3.15
N PRO A 96 -9.60 6.17 3.04
CA PRO A 96 -10.57 5.84 2.01
C PRO A 96 -11.83 6.70 2.11
N LYS A 97 -12.56 6.81 1.00
CA LYS A 97 -13.88 7.45 0.98
C LYS A 97 -14.85 6.60 1.81
N PRO A 98 -15.57 7.17 2.79
CA PRO A 98 -16.49 6.41 3.64
C PRO A 98 -17.74 6.04 2.85
N VAL A 99 -17.84 4.78 2.40
CA VAL A 99 -19.00 4.26 1.66
C VAL A 99 -19.76 3.25 2.51
N TYR A 100 -19.09 2.18 2.93
CA TYR A 100 -19.63 1.24 3.91
C TYR A 100 -18.88 1.46 5.22
N SER A 101 -19.58 1.98 6.22
CA SER A 101 -18.96 2.36 7.48
C SER A 101 -19.94 2.32 8.64
N LEU A 102 -19.51 1.70 9.76
CA LEU A 102 -20.30 1.63 10.98
C LEU A 102 -19.72 2.58 12.02
N HIS A 103 -20.46 3.62 12.38
CA HIS A 103 -20.02 4.66 13.32
C HIS A 103 -18.65 5.26 12.94
N GLY A 104 -18.42 5.48 11.63
CA GLY A 104 -17.18 6.06 11.11
C GLY A 104 -15.98 5.10 11.05
N ARG A 105 -16.21 3.79 11.12
CA ARG A 105 -15.19 2.74 10.98
C ARG A 105 -15.38 1.99 9.68
N ASP A 106 -14.28 1.49 9.13
CA ASP A 106 -14.28 0.61 7.98
C ASP A 106 -15.02 -0.70 8.33
N GLU A 107 -15.93 -1.14 7.47
CA GLU A 107 -16.68 -2.38 7.68
C GLU A 107 -15.98 -3.56 7.02
N VAL A 108 -15.82 -4.66 7.76
CA VAL A 108 -15.47 -5.97 7.20
C VAL A 108 -16.64 -6.91 7.52
N ALA A 109 -17.47 -7.20 6.52
CA ALA A 109 -18.70 -7.95 6.68
C ALA A 109 -18.58 -9.38 6.19
N GLU A 110 -18.85 -10.35 7.05
CA GLU A 110 -19.14 -11.72 6.67
C GLU A 110 -20.45 -11.75 5.86
N VAL A 111 -20.38 -12.19 4.61
CA VAL A 111 -21.53 -12.29 3.70
C VAL A 111 -21.76 -13.74 3.26
N PRO A 112 -22.99 -14.12 2.87
CA PRO A 112 -23.29 -15.48 2.45
C PRO A 112 -22.33 -15.99 1.38
N ALA A 113 -22.01 -17.29 1.45
CA ALA A 113 -21.05 -17.89 0.54
C ALA A 113 -21.43 -17.72 -0.93
N GLY A 114 -20.47 -17.32 -1.75
CA GLY A 114 -20.59 -17.14 -3.18
C GLY A 114 -21.19 -15.82 -3.62
N THR A 115 -21.67 -14.94 -2.73
CA THR A 115 -22.31 -13.67 -3.11
C THR A 115 -21.33 -12.54 -3.36
N THR A 116 -20.11 -12.64 -2.87
CA THR A 116 -19.06 -11.65 -3.09
C THR A 116 -18.23 -11.94 -4.37
N CYS A 117 -17.28 -11.06 -4.71
CA CYS A 117 -16.47 -11.17 -5.92
C CYS A 117 -15.25 -12.12 -5.82
N GLY A 118 -15.12 -12.86 -4.70
CA GLY A 118 -14.01 -13.78 -4.44
C GLY A 118 -14.01 -14.26 -2.98
N ALA A 119 -12.83 -14.45 -2.39
CA ALA A 119 -12.72 -14.71 -0.96
C ALA A 119 -13.00 -13.46 -0.11
N GLY A 120 -12.71 -12.29 -0.68
CA GLY A 120 -13.13 -10.99 -0.18
C GLY A 120 -13.25 -10.00 -1.35
N CYS A 121 -13.91 -8.87 -1.10
CA CYS A 121 -14.14 -7.86 -2.13
C CYS A 121 -14.21 -6.45 -1.53
N THR A 122 -13.50 -5.52 -2.17
CA THR A 122 -13.43 -4.10 -1.78
C THR A 122 -13.29 -3.23 -3.01
N TYR A 123 -14.06 -2.15 -3.07
CA TYR A 123 -13.89 -1.14 -4.12
C TYR A 123 -12.64 -0.29 -3.86
N PRO A 124 -11.78 -0.07 -4.89
CA PRO A 124 -10.58 0.73 -4.71
C PRO A 124 -10.88 2.15 -4.21
N GLY A 125 -10.18 2.57 -3.16
CA GLY A 125 -10.31 3.92 -2.60
C GLY A 125 -11.52 4.13 -1.68
N GLU A 126 -12.31 3.10 -1.37
CA GLU A 126 -13.52 3.18 -0.55
C GLU A 126 -13.42 2.28 0.70
N THR A 127 -14.12 2.66 1.78
CA THR A 127 -14.32 1.76 2.93
C THR A 127 -15.38 0.72 2.61
N GLY A 128 -15.25 -0.44 3.25
CA GLY A 128 -16.12 -1.60 3.05
C GLY A 128 -15.38 -2.76 2.43
N THR A 129 -15.44 -3.90 3.11
CA THR A 129 -14.99 -5.18 2.62
C THR A 129 -16.07 -6.21 2.87
N GLU A 130 -16.47 -6.93 1.82
CA GLU A 130 -17.20 -8.18 1.96
C GLU A 130 -16.24 -9.34 2.08
N PHE A 131 -16.54 -10.28 2.96
CA PHE A 131 -15.75 -11.47 3.25
C PHE A 131 -16.68 -12.68 3.12
N ASP A 132 -16.40 -13.53 2.14
CA ASP A 132 -17.18 -14.75 1.92
C ASP A 132 -17.22 -15.62 3.18
N ALA A 133 -18.41 -16.08 3.59
CA ALA A 133 -18.61 -16.83 4.83
C ALA A 133 -17.72 -18.08 4.95
N HIS A 134 -17.44 -18.81 3.87
CA HIS A 134 -16.56 -19.99 3.96
C HIS A 134 -15.13 -19.60 4.30
N TYR A 135 -14.64 -18.51 3.68
CA TYR A 135 -13.30 -18.02 3.94
C TYR A 135 -13.21 -17.29 5.28
N PHE A 136 -14.29 -16.62 5.72
CA PHE A 136 -14.37 -16.01 7.04
C PHE A 136 -14.29 -17.07 8.14
N GLU A 137 -15.03 -18.17 8.00
CA GLU A 137 -15.00 -19.27 8.96
C GLU A 137 -13.61 -19.91 9.04
N ASP A 138 -12.97 -20.20 7.92
CA ASP A 138 -11.58 -20.69 7.90
C ASP A 138 -10.62 -19.69 8.56
N ALA A 139 -10.74 -18.40 8.24
CA ALA A 139 -9.93 -17.35 8.87
C ALA A 139 -10.13 -17.31 10.39
N TYR A 140 -11.37 -17.45 10.86
CA TYR A 140 -11.72 -17.52 12.27
C TYR A 140 -11.10 -18.76 12.93
N GLN A 141 -11.20 -19.94 12.31
CA GLN A 141 -10.66 -21.18 12.84
C GLN A 141 -9.13 -21.20 12.87
N GLN A 142 -8.46 -20.72 11.82
CA GLN A 142 -7.00 -20.55 11.80
C GLN A 142 -6.52 -19.67 12.95
N LEU A 143 -7.25 -18.58 13.25
CA LEU A 143 -6.92 -17.70 14.36
C LEU A 143 -7.21 -18.34 15.71
N ALA A 144 -8.35 -19.02 15.85
CA ALA A 144 -8.77 -19.64 17.10
C ALA A 144 -7.85 -20.80 17.51
N GLN A 145 -7.49 -21.66 16.54
CA GLN A 145 -6.79 -22.92 16.79
C GLN A 145 -5.27 -22.77 16.69
N HIS A 146 -4.78 -21.93 15.78
CA HIS A 146 -3.35 -21.83 15.47
C HIS A 146 -2.76 -20.44 15.72
N GLY A 147 -3.60 -19.43 16.02
CA GLY A 147 -3.15 -18.04 16.18
C GLY A 147 -2.72 -17.39 14.87
N LEU A 148 -3.07 -17.98 13.72
CA LEU A 148 -2.70 -17.50 12.38
C LEU A 148 -3.80 -16.63 11.80
N HIS A 149 -3.43 -15.54 11.13
CA HIS A 149 -4.37 -14.60 10.53
C HIS A 149 -4.47 -14.81 9.02
N SER A 150 -5.69 -14.97 8.49
CA SER A 150 -5.92 -14.90 7.05
C SER A 150 -5.50 -13.55 6.49
N GLN A 151 -4.78 -13.55 5.36
CA GLN A 151 -4.36 -12.31 4.70
C GLN A 151 -5.48 -11.56 3.97
N ILE A 152 -6.69 -12.12 3.86
CA ILE A 152 -7.76 -11.58 3.00
C ILE A 152 -8.06 -10.12 3.37
N ALA A 153 -8.44 -9.84 4.62
CA ALA A 153 -8.75 -8.47 5.04
C ALA A 153 -7.55 -7.51 4.89
N PHE A 154 -6.31 -7.98 5.14
CA PHE A 154 -5.10 -7.16 5.00
C PHE A 154 -4.82 -6.78 3.54
N TYR A 155 -5.13 -7.68 2.61
CA TYR A 155 -5.09 -7.44 1.18
C TYR A 155 -6.23 -6.50 0.74
N GLU A 156 -7.44 -6.72 1.25
CA GLU A 156 -8.62 -5.91 0.95
C GLU A 156 -8.47 -4.46 1.44
N PHE A 157 -7.85 -4.22 2.59
CA PHE A 157 -7.45 -2.86 2.99
C PHE A 157 -6.49 -2.21 1.98
N GLY A 158 -5.64 -3.00 1.31
CA GLY A 158 -4.85 -2.50 0.19
C GLY A 158 -5.71 -1.96 -0.94
N ARG A 159 -6.88 -2.54 -1.20
CA ARG A 159 -7.84 -1.98 -2.16
C ARG A 159 -8.44 -0.68 -1.63
N SER A 160 -8.91 -0.65 -0.39
CA SER A 160 -9.47 0.57 0.23
C SER A 160 -8.52 1.75 0.18
N PHE A 161 -7.21 1.51 0.35
CA PHE A 161 -6.18 2.56 0.41
C PHE A 161 -5.49 2.86 -0.92
N TRP A 162 -6.06 2.40 -2.05
CA TRP A 162 -5.57 2.76 -3.37
C TRP A 162 -6.16 4.09 -3.86
N PHE A 163 -5.31 5.10 -4.07
CA PHE A 163 -5.75 6.45 -4.46
C PHE A 163 -5.20 6.96 -5.81
N TRP A 164 -4.33 6.17 -6.46
CA TRP A 164 -3.44 6.67 -7.53
C TRP A 164 -3.81 6.18 -8.93
N ASP A 165 -5.08 5.84 -9.14
CA ASP A 165 -5.61 5.39 -10.44
C ASP A 165 -5.25 6.36 -11.58
N ARG A 166 -5.25 7.67 -11.29
CA ARG A 166 -4.95 8.70 -12.30
C ARG A 166 -3.48 8.77 -12.67
N GLN A 167 -2.57 8.37 -11.79
CA GLN A 167 -1.13 8.59 -11.94
C GLN A 167 -0.39 7.32 -12.36
N LEU A 168 -0.79 6.16 -11.81
CA LEU A 168 0.02 4.95 -11.82
C LEU A 168 -0.65 3.75 -12.51
N LYS A 169 -1.97 3.78 -12.75
CA LYS A 169 -2.68 2.69 -13.40
C LYS A 169 -2.28 2.57 -14.87
N PHE A 170 -2.10 1.35 -15.35
CA PHE A 170 -1.84 1.09 -16.77
C PHE A 170 -3.14 1.24 -17.59
N HIS A 171 -2.96 1.45 -18.89
CA HIS A 171 -4.05 1.77 -19.80
C HIS A 171 -4.15 0.72 -20.91
N ALA A 172 -5.38 0.45 -21.37
CA ALA A 172 -5.61 -0.40 -22.52
C ALA A 172 -4.78 0.08 -23.75
N PRO A 173 -4.23 -0.84 -24.56
CA PRO A 173 -4.50 -2.28 -24.56
C PRO A 173 -3.76 -3.09 -23.48
N ASP A 174 -2.84 -2.48 -22.73
CA ASP A 174 -2.16 -3.16 -21.63
C ASP A 174 -3.13 -3.44 -20.47
N GLN A 175 -2.84 -4.51 -19.73
CA GLN A 175 -3.56 -4.89 -18.52
C GLN A 175 -2.85 -4.29 -17.31
N ASP A 176 -3.62 -3.87 -16.30
CA ASP A 176 -3.06 -3.23 -15.11
C ASP A 176 -2.70 -4.24 -14.01
N PRO A 177 -1.42 -4.42 -13.69
CA PRO A 177 -0.99 -5.15 -12.50
C PRO A 177 -0.88 -4.27 -11.26
N VAL A 178 -0.86 -2.94 -11.41
CA VAL A 178 -0.41 -2.00 -10.38
C VAL A 178 -1.41 -1.88 -9.23
N VAL A 179 -2.69 -1.68 -9.54
CA VAL A 179 -3.73 -1.45 -8.52
C VAL A 179 -3.84 -2.64 -7.58
N THR A 180 -3.79 -3.85 -8.14
CA THR A 180 -3.85 -5.10 -7.38
C THR A 180 -2.50 -5.46 -6.78
N GLY A 181 -1.39 -5.18 -7.48
CA GLY A 181 -0.04 -5.35 -6.97
C GLY A 181 0.26 -4.51 -5.72
N PHE A 182 -0.34 -3.32 -5.59
CA PHE A 182 -0.33 -2.54 -4.35
C PHE A 182 -0.89 -3.33 -3.17
N ALA A 183 -2.08 -3.93 -3.34
CA ALA A 183 -2.71 -4.74 -2.30
C ALA A 183 -1.88 -6.00 -1.96
N VAL A 184 -1.30 -6.66 -2.97
CA VAL A 184 -0.38 -7.79 -2.78
C VAL A 184 0.84 -7.37 -1.94
N TRP A 185 1.49 -6.26 -2.26
CA TRP A 185 2.67 -5.82 -1.53
C TRP A 185 2.32 -5.39 -0.10
N MET A 186 1.27 -4.58 0.04
CA MET A 186 0.94 -3.96 1.31
C MET A 186 0.29 -4.92 2.31
N ARG A 187 -0.30 -6.05 1.89
CA ARG A 187 -0.76 -7.08 2.84
C ARG A 187 0.38 -7.59 3.72
N PHE A 188 1.56 -7.85 3.12
CA PHE A 188 2.73 -8.33 3.84
C PHE A 188 3.19 -7.29 4.87
N ARG A 189 3.33 -6.04 4.43
CA ARG A 189 3.78 -4.94 5.30
C ARG A 189 2.78 -4.62 6.41
N SER A 190 1.48 -4.63 6.12
CA SER A 190 0.46 -4.34 7.12
C SER A 190 0.30 -5.46 8.14
N MET A 191 0.50 -6.72 7.75
CA MET A 191 0.57 -7.85 8.68
C MET A 191 1.82 -7.78 9.57
N ASP A 192 2.98 -7.44 9.01
CA ASP A 192 4.22 -7.22 9.78
C ASP A 192 4.04 -6.07 10.79
N ALA A 193 3.46 -4.95 10.36
CA ALA A 193 3.17 -3.80 11.23
C ALA A 193 2.12 -4.12 12.31
N ALA A 194 1.16 -5.00 12.00
CA ALA A 194 0.21 -5.51 12.97
C ALA A 194 0.83 -6.55 13.91
N GLY A 195 2.04 -7.06 13.62
CA GLY A 195 2.75 -8.06 14.42
C GLY A 195 2.01 -9.38 14.48
N VAL A 196 1.42 -9.82 13.36
CA VAL A 196 0.63 -11.05 13.29
C VAL A 196 1.22 -12.07 12.30
N PRO A 197 1.27 -13.37 12.67
CA PRO A 197 1.65 -14.41 11.73
C PRO A 197 0.51 -14.69 10.75
N GLY A 198 0.86 -14.90 9.48
CA GLY A 198 -0.11 -15.23 8.44
C GLY A 198 -0.46 -16.71 8.38
N ALA A 199 -1.71 -17.00 8.04
CA ALA A 199 -2.18 -18.33 7.69
C ALA A 199 -1.70 -18.74 6.28
N PRO A 200 -1.73 -20.04 5.92
CA PRO A 200 -1.38 -20.48 4.57
C PRO A 200 -2.18 -19.76 3.48
N PHE A 201 -1.50 -19.35 2.40
CA PHE A 201 -2.11 -18.78 1.22
C PHE A 201 -2.78 -19.87 0.39
N LYS A 202 -4.10 -19.75 0.20
CA LYS A 202 -4.90 -20.70 -0.59
C LYS A 202 -5.10 -20.17 -2.00
N MET A 203 -4.66 -20.90 -3.03
CA MET A 203 -4.84 -20.51 -4.43
C MET A 203 -6.15 -21.08 -4.98
N GLY A 204 -7.26 -20.41 -4.66
CA GLY A 204 -8.52 -20.59 -5.39
C GLY A 204 -9.58 -21.51 -4.76
N SER A 205 -9.24 -22.30 -3.74
CA SER A 205 -10.25 -23.06 -2.98
C SER A 205 -9.95 -23.09 -1.48
N ILE A 206 -11.01 -23.09 -0.67
CA ILE A 206 -10.92 -23.24 0.78
C ILE A 206 -10.37 -24.61 1.21
N SER A 207 -10.52 -25.62 0.35
CA SER A 207 -10.04 -26.99 0.57
C SER A 207 -8.56 -27.20 0.23
N ASP A 208 -7.90 -26.21 -0.38
CA ASP A 208 -6.46 -26.26 -0.64
C ASP A 208 -5.72 -26.19 0.72
N PRO A 209 -4.77 -27.10 1.00
CA PRO A 209 -3.89 -26.97 2.17
C PRO A 209 -3.15 -25.62 2.21
N GLY A 210 -2.98 -24.99 1.05
CA GLY A 210 -2.36 -23.69 0.91
C GLY A 210 -0.85 -23.73 1.05
N THR A 211 -0.21 -22.66 0.61
CA THR A 211 1.23 -22.45 0.76
C THR A 211 1.51 -21.73 2.08
N PRO A 212 2.43 -22.21 2.95
CA PRO A 212 2.79 -21.48 4.16
C PRO A 212 3.10 -20.01 3.88
N PHE A 213 2.62 -19.11 4.74
CA PHE A 213 2.63 -17.67 4.45
C PHE A 213 4.02 -17.11 4.10
N GLU A 214 5.06 -17.53 4.84
CA GLU A 214 6.43 -17.08 4.58
C GLU A 214 7.03 -17.70 3.32
N THR A 215 6.62 -18.93 2.96
CA THR A 215 6.98 -19.52 1.66
C THR A 215 6.35 -18.72 0.52
N PHE A 216 5.06 -18.37 0.66
CA PHE A 216 4.37 -17.53 -0.31
C PHE A 216 5.02 -16.15 -0.46
N ARG A 217 5.33 -15.49 0.66
CA ARG A 217 6.06 -14.21 0.66
C ARG A 217 7.40 -14.34 -0.08
N ALA A 218 8.18 -15.37 0.21
CA ALA A 218 9.47 -15.61 -0.44
C ALA A 218 9.33 -15.84 -1.96
N GLN A 219 8.30 -16.58 -2.37
CA GLN A 219 7.99 -16.81 -3.79
C GLN A 219 7.61 -15.51 -4.51
N VAL A 220 6.83 -14.63 -3.89
CA VAL A 220 6.56 -13.28 -4.45
C VAL A 220 7.84 -12.46 -4.55
N VAL A 221 8.69 -12.44 -3.52
CA VAL A 221 9.97 -11.70 -3.52
C VAL A 221 10.92 -12.18 -4.63
N ALA A 222 10.90 -13.47 -4.98
CA ALA A 222 11.80 -14.03 -5.98
C ALA A 222 11.51 -13.53 -7.41
N LEU A 223 10.28 -13.13 -7.73
CA LEU A 223 9.86 -12.78 -9.09
C LEU A 223 10.69 -11.67 -9.74
N ALA A 224 11.15 -10.66 -8.98
CA ALA A 224 12.03 -9.62 -9.51
C ALA A 224 13.34 -10.21 -10.04
N GLY A 225 14.00 -11.08 -9.25
CA GLY A 225 15.22 -11.77 -9.65
C GLY A 225 15.01 -12.76 -10.80
N GLU A 226 13.85 -13.41 -10.85
CA GLU A 226 13.47 -14.26 -11.99
C GLU A 226 13.34 -13.44 -13.28
N TYR A 227 12.74 -12.25 -13.22
CA TYR A 227 12.68 -11.36 -14.37
C TYR A 227 14.06 -10.91 -14.82
N GLU A 228 14.94 -10.52 -13.88
CA GLU A 228 16.33 -10.17 -14.12
C GLU A 228 17.14 -11.28 -14.81
N ALA A 229 16.89 -12.54 -14.44
CA ALA A 229 17.55 -13.72 -15.02
C ALA A 229 16.92 -14.21 -16.33
N SER A 230 15.72 -13.74 -16.68
CA SER A 230 14.99 -14.16 -17.88
C SER A 230 15.26 -13.28 -19.11
N SER A 231 14.89 -13.77 -20.29
CA SER A 231 14.81 -12.99 -21.53
C SER A 231 13.45 -12.33 -21.78
N GLN A 232 12.51 -12.47 -20.84
CA GLN A 232 11.17 -11.91 -20.99
C GLN A 232 11.21 -10.37 -20.97
N THR A 233 10.26 -9.75 -21.65
CA THR A 233 10.16 -8.29 -21.74
C THR A 233 9.00 -7.74 -20.93
N PHE A 234 8.97 -6.42 -20.70
CA PHE A 234 7.83 -5.73 -20.09
C PHE A 234 6.52 -6.04 -20.84
N ALA A 235 6.58 -6.05 -22.18
CA ALA A 235 5.45 -6.36 -23.06
C ALA A 235 4.94 -7.80 -22.92
N GLN A 236 5.79 -8.75 -22.53
CA GLN A 236 5.41 -10.15 -22.29
C GLN A 236 4.94 -10.42 -20.85
N THR A 237 5.23 -9.50 -19.93
CA THR A 237 5.00 -9.63 -18.48
C THR A 237 4.01 -8.59 -17.97
N LEU A 238 4.48 -7.51 -17.36
CA LEU A 238 3.64 -6.51 -16.68
C LEU A 238 2.57 -5.90 -17.58
N ALA A 239 2.89 -5.61 -18.85
CA ALA A 239 1.91 -5.09 -19.81
C ALA A 239 0.72 -6.04 -20.05
N MET A 240 0.93 -7.34 -19.81
CA MET A 240 -0.08 -8.39 -19.98
C MET A 240 -0.55 -8.96 -18.63
N ASN A 241 -0.23 -8.28 -17.52
CA ASN A 241 -0.48 -8.76 -16.17
C ASN A 241 0.04 -10.20 -15.92
N ARG A 242 1.25 -10.49 -16.42
CA ARG A 242 1.95 -11.77 -16.22
C ARG A 242 3.24 -11.59 -15.43
N SER A 243 3.65 -12.62 -14.71
CA SER A 243 4.95 -12.70 -14.03
C SER A 243 5.96 -13.46 -14.90
N PRO A 244 7.28 -13.35 -14.62
CA PRO A 244 8.30 -14.20 -15.23
C PRO A 244 8.26 -15.67 -14.78
N GLY A 245 7.47 -16.00 -13.75
CA GLY A 245 7.44 -17.30 -13.11
C GLY A 245 6.06 -17.62 -12.53
N MET A 246 5.98 -17.87 -11.22
CA MET A 246 4.69 -18.15 -10.56
C MET A 246 3.81 -16.90 -10.42
N TYR A 247 2.51 -17.10 -10.22
CA TYR A 247 1.50 -16.04 -10.01
C TYR A 247 1.30 -15.11 -11.22
N GLY A 248 0.74 -13.93 -10.98
CA GLY A 248 0.41 -12.95 -12.01
C GLY A 248 1.30 -11.72 -11.99
N GLY A 249 1.05 -10.80 -12.92
CA GLY A 249 1.77 -9.52 -13.01
C GLY A 249 1.61 -8.66 -11.76
N THR A 250 0.55 -8.83 -10.99
CA THR A 250 0.30 -8.18 -9.70
C THR A 250 1.39 -8.51 -8.67
N ASP A 251 1.72 -9.79 -8.54
CA ASP A 251 2.75 -10.29 -7.64
C ASP A 251 4.15 -9.91 -8.16
N PHE A 252 4.33 -9.91 -9.47
CA PHE A 252 5.58 -9.44 -10.08
C PHE A 252 5.80 -7.93 -9.85
N TRP A 253 4.78 -7.10 -10.03
CA TRP A 253 4.87 -5.67 -9.73
C TRP A 253 5.19 -5.43 -8.25
N ALA A 254 4.53 -6.18 -7.35
CA ALA A 254 4.81 -6.13 -5.93
C ALA A 254 6.26 -6.51 -5.63
N SER A 255 6.77 -7.56 -6.28
CA SER A 255 8.15 -8.03 -6.15
C SER A 255 9.18 -6.94 -6.47
N LEU A 256 9.00 -6.23 -7.60
CA LEU A 256 9.85 -5.11 -7.98
C LEU A 256 9.84 -4.00 -6.92
N MET A 257 8.65 -3.67 -6.40
CA MET A 257 8.53 -2.67 -5.34
C MET A 257 9.17 -3.12 -4.02
N MET A 258 9.09 -4.41 -3.68
CA MET A 258 9.75 -4.98 -2.52
C MET A 258 11.27 -4.88 -2.65
N GLN A 259 11.82 -5.23 -3.81
CA GLN A 259 13.26 -5.14 -4.09
C GLN A 259 13.77 -3.71 -3.99
N VAL A 260 13.08 -2.76 -4.64
CA VAL A 260 13.45 -1.33 -4.60
C VAL A 260 13.34 -0.77 -3.19
N ALA A 261 12.24 -1.06 -2.48
CA ALA A 261 12.09 -0.58 -1.10
C ALA A 261 13.19 -1.14 -0.19
N GLN A 262 13.55 -2.42 -0.33
CA GLN A 262 14.63 -3.02 0.44
C GLN A 262 15.99 -2.33 0.16
N ALA A 263 16.25 -1.94 -1.09
CA ALA A 263 17.46 -1.24 -1.47
C ALA A 263 17.48 0.22 -0.99
N GLU A 264 16.33 0.91 -0.98
CA GLU A 264 16.28 2.38 -0.85
C GLU A 264 15.79 2.91 0.51
N GLY A 265 15.92 2.11 1.57
CA GLY A 265 15.63 2.55 2.95
C GLY A 265 14.26 2.15 3.47
N ASP A 266 13.67 1.12 2.88
CA ASP A 266 12.50 0.37 3.34
C ASP A 266 11.31 1.27 3.71
N GLN A 267 10.81 1.27 4.95
CA GLN A 267 9.60 2.00 5.32
C GLN A 267 9.68 3.51 5.02
N ASN A 268 10.87 4.12 5.09
CA ASN A 268 11.05 5.52 4.72
C ASN A 268 10.83 5.75 3.23
N PHE A 269 11.34 4.85 2.38
CA PHE A 269 11.07 4.86 0.95
C PHE A 269 9.57 4.71 0.68
N VAL A 270 8.93 3.70 1.27
CA VAL A 270 7.51 3.41 1.06
C VAL A 270 6.62 4.59 1.43
N SER A 271 6.88 5.21 2.58
CA SER A 271 6.12 6.38 3.03
C SER A 271 6.33 7.58 2.09
N ARG A 272 7.57 7.84 1.66
CA ARG A 272 7.86 8.95 0.73
C ARG A 272 7.21 8.75 -0.63
N PHE A 273 7.25 7.52 -1.15
CA PHE A 273 6.64 7.15 -2.42
C PHE A 273 5.14 7.46 -2.39
N TRP A 274 4.39 6.86 -1.46
CA TRP A 274 2.93 7.01 -1.44
C TRP A 274 2.46 8.43 -1.12
N HIS A 275 3.19 9.17 -0.28
CA HIS A 275 2.86 10.59 0.01
C HIS A 275 3.09 11.50 -1.21
N HIS A 276 4.01 11.16 -2.11
CA HIS A 276 4.31 11.98 -3.29
C HIS A 276 3.57 11.53 -4.56
N ALA A 277 3.22 10.25 -4.69
CA ALA A 277 2.53 9.67 -5.84
C ALA A 277 1.30 10.49 -6.31
N GLY A 278 0.54 11.05 -5.38
CA GLY A 278 -0.66 11.87 -5.69
C GLY A 278 -0.36 13.19 -6.40
N SER A 279 0.89 13.68 -6.33
CA SER A 279 1.33 14.93 -6.96
C SER A 279 1.79 14.75 -8.42
N LEU A 280 1.96 13.50 -8.87
CA LEU A 280 2.36 13.19 -10.24
C LEU A 280 1.26 13.59 -11.24
N PRO A 281 1.62 13.94 -12.48
CA PRO A 281 0.63 14.28 -13.50
C PRO A 281 -0.25 13.08 -13.82
N LYS A 282 -1.48 13.33 -14.28
CA LYS A 282 -2.36 12.27 -14.77
C LYS A 282 -1.71 11.55 -15.95
N ALA A 283 -1.54 10.24 -15.84
CA ALA A 283 -1.16 9.38 -16.95
C ALA A 283 -2.33 9.19 -17.91
N ARG A 284 -2.02 9.19 -19.21
CA ARG A 284 -2.98 8.94 -20.30
C ARG A 284 -2.61 7.70 -21.13
N SER A 285 -1.53 7.02 -20.76
CA SER A 285 -1.03 5.79 -21.38
C SER A 285 -0.20 5.01 -20.37
N THR A 286 0.02 3.72 -20.62
CA THR A 286 0.91 2.88 -19.79
C THR A 286 2.32 3.44 -19.72
N THR A 287 2.88 3.92 -20.83
CA THR A 287 4.20 4.58 -20.84
C THR A 287 4.27 5.76 -19.87
N GLN A 288 3.23 6.59 -19.81
CA GLN A 288 3.18 7.71 -18.87
C GLN A 288 3.02 7.24 -17.42
N ALA A 289 2.25 6.17 -17.18
CA ALA A 289 2.11 5.57 -15.85
C ALA A 289 3.44 4.97 -15.36
N VAL A 290 4.17 4.23 -16.22
CA VAL A 290 5.51 3.70 -15.92
C VAL A 290 6.52 4.82 -15.71
N THR A 291 6.46 5.90 -16.50
CA THR A 291 7.31 7.07 -16.31
C THR A 291 7.05 7.74 -14.97
N ASN A 292 5.77 7.92 -14.59
CA ASN A 292 5.40 8.43 -13.28
C ASN A 292 5.90 7.52 -12.16
N TRP A 293 5.70 6.21 -12.31
CA TRP A 293 6.16 5.22 -11.35
C TRP A 293 7.67 5.31 -11.09
N ILE A 294 8.49 5.26 -12.14
CA ILE A 294 9.96 5.35 -12.03
C ILE A 294 10.40 6.71 -11.48
N LYS A 295 9.75 7.81 -11.91
CA LYS A 295 10.01 9.14 -11.37
C LYS A 295 9.77 9.20 -9.86
N ASP A 296 8.73 8.55 -9.39
CA ASP A 296 8.39 8.53 -7.97
C ASP A 296 9.29 7.61 -7.16
N ILE A 297 9.73 6.48 -7.74
CA ILE A 297 10.81 5.66 -7.18
C ILE A 297 12.07 6.51 -6.96
N ASN A 298 12.50 7.24 -8.00
CA ASN A 298 13.69 8.09 -7.92
C ASN A 298 13.55 9.20 -6.85
N TYR A 299 12.37 9.81 -6.75
CA TYR A 299 12.07 10.80 -5.70
C TYR A 299 12.11 10.19 -4.29
N ALA A 300 11.48 9.02 -4.13
CA ALA A 300 11.33 8.36 -2.84
C ALA A 300 12.65 7.80 -2.32
N GLY A 301 13.52 7.29 -3.20
CA GLY A 301 14.85 6.76 -2.87
C GLY A 301 15.98 7.78 -2.91
N CYS A 302 15.75 8.99 -3.44
CA CYS A 302 16.80 10.00 -3.66
C CYS A 302 17.95 9.46 -4.55
N VAL A 303 17.60 8.62 -5.51
CA VAL A 303 18.50 7.93 -6.41
C VAL A 303 18.00 8.06 -7.84
N ASN A 304 18.86 7.84 -8.84
CA ASN A 304 18.46 7.73 -10.22
C ASN A 304 18.59 6.28 -10.68
N LEU A 305 17.47 5.56 -10.75
CA LEU A 305 17.37 4.18 -11.19
C LEU A 305 16.96 4.06 -12.67
N ASN A 306 17.10 5.13 -13.47
CA ASN A 306 16.72 5.09 -14.88
C ASN A 306 17.48 4.01 -15.67
N ILE A 307 18.78 3.82 -15.43
CA ILE A 307 19.57 2.77 -16.09
C ILE A 307 19.02 1.39 -15.71
N PHE A 308 18.74 1.17 -14.43
CA PHE A 308 18.17 -0.08 -13.95
C PHE A 308 16.82 -0.37 -14.63
N PHE A 309 15.88 0.57 -14.64
CA PHE A 309 14.57 0.32 -15.23
C PHE A 309 14.57 0.28 -16.76
N TYR A 310 15.18 1.25 -17.42
CA TYR A 310 15.10 1.38 -18.88
C TYR A 310 16.10 0.51 -19.63
N ASP A 311 17.34 0.41 -19.16
CA ASP A 311 18.40 -0.31 -19.89
C ASP A 311 18.51 -1.78 -19.46
N GLU A 312 18.46 -2.04 -18.15
CA GLU A 312 18.64 -3.40 -17.60
C GLU A 312 17.32 -4.19 -17.59
N LEU A 313 16.24 -3.58 -17.10
CA LEU A 313 14.92 -4.22 -17.08
C LEU A 313 14.14 -4.03 -18.39
N GLY A 314 14.57 -3.13 -19.27
CA GLY A 314 13.96 -2.92 -20.60
C GLY A 314 12.55 -2.34 -20.54
N PHE A 315 12.24 -1.53 -19.54
CA PHE A 315 10.94 -0.87 -19.43
C PHE A 315 10.80 0.23 -20.49
N PRO A 316 9.55 0.58 -20.89
CA PRO A 316 9.33 1.63 -21.86
C PRO A 316 9.86 2.98 -21.35
N MET A 317 10.68 3.62 -22.18
CA MET A 317 11.18 4.98 -21.96
C MET A 317 10.03 6.01 -22.09
N PRO A 318 10.19 7.26 -21.61
CA PRO A 318 9.12 8.27 -21.64
C PRO A 318 8.57 8.59 -23.03
N ASP A 319 9.34 8.36 -24.10
CA ASP A 319 8.92 8.53 -25.49
C ASP A 319 8.22 7.29 -26.08
N GLY A 320 8.09 6.22 -25.29
CA GLY A 320 7.47 4.95 -25.68
C GLY A 320 8.42 3.93 -26.29
N THR A 321 9.68 4.29 -26.53
CA THR A 321 10.67 3.35 -27.06
C THR A 321 11.14 2.37 -25.98
N THR A 322 11.62 1.20 -26.40
CA THR A 322 12.24 0.20 -25.52
C THR A 322 13.63 -0.13 -26.03
N MET A 323 14.56 -0.37 -25.10
CA MET A 323 15.89 -0.84 -25.43
C MET A 323 15.94 -2.37 -25.26
N PRO A 324 16.76 -3.08 -26.07
CA PRO A 324 17.08 -4.47 -25.78
C PRO A 324 17.65 -4.57 -24.36
N ARG A 325 17.09 -5.47 -23.56
CA ARG A 325 17.53 -5.67 -22.17
C ARG A 325 19.00 -6.00 -22.10
N ARG A 326 19.71 -5.32 -21.20
CA ARG A 326 21.06 -5.72 -20.77
C ARG A 326 20.94 -6.65 -19.58
N ARG A 327 22.02 -7.40 -19.30
CA ARG A 327 22.09 -8.21 -18.08
C ARG A 327 21.91 -7.27 -16.87
N ALA A 328 20.84 -7.47 -16.11
CA ALA A 328 20.59 -6.69 -14.92
C ALA A 328 21.62 -7.01 -13.84
N SER A 329 22.11 -5.96 -13.18
CA SER A 329 22.87 -6.13 -11.95
C SER A 329 21.90 -6.11 -10.78
N PRO A 330 22.08 -6.94 -9.75
CA PRO A 330 21.27 -6.84 -8.55
C PRO A 330 21.33 -5.41 -8.01
N LEU A 331 20.17 -4.82 -7.68
CA LEU A 331 20.12 -3.51 -7.04
C LEU A 331 20.97 -3.53 -5.76
N ALA A 332 22.08 -2.79 -5.79
CA ALA A 332 22.90 -2.61 -4.60
C ALA A 332 22.13 -1.77 -3.56
N PRO A 333 22.33 -2.01 -2.26
CA PRO A 333 21.75 -1.16 -1.24
C PRO A 333 22.09 0.32 -1.48
N GLY A 334 21.06 1.11 -1.72
CA GLY A 334 21.16 2.55 -1.84
C GLY A 334 21.47 3.18 -0.47
N ARG A 335 21.89 4.45 -0.48
CA ARG A 335 22.09 5.20 0.77
C ARG A 335 20.75 5.62 1.41
N GLY A 336 19.64 5.45 0.70
CA GLY A 336 18.34 5.98 1.07
C GLY A 336 18.32 7.51 1.19
N CYS A 337 17.12 8.07 1.33
CA CYS A 337 16.96 9.50 1.60
C CYS A 337 17.29 9.81 3.07
N HIS A 338 18.55 10.10 3.38
CA HIS A 338 18.89 10.68 4.67
C HIS A 338 18.38 12.12 4.74
N PRO A 339 17.64 12.51 5.79
CA PRO A 339 17.43 13.92 6.09
C PRO A 339 18.81 14.56 6.23
N VAL A 340 19.05 15.65 5.50
CA VAL A 340 20.23 16.48 5.73
C VAL A 340 20.06 17.10 7.12
N VAL A 341 20.59 16.43 8.15
CA VAL A 341 20.80 17.05 9.45
C VAL A 341 21.89 18.08 9.22
N ARG A 342 21.49 19.35 9.05
CA ARG A 342 22.45 20.45 9.03
C ARG A 342 23.29 20.37 10.32
N PRO A 343 24.62 20.20 10.24
CA PRO A 343 25.47 20.28 11.42
C PRO A 343 25.36 21.71 11.96
N GLY A 344 24.74 21.90 13.12
CA GLY A 344 24.69 23.23 13.75
C GLY A 344 23.63 23.45 14.83
N CYS A 345 22.50 22.75 14.80
CA CYS A 345 21.50 22.90 15.87
C CYS A 345 21.74 21.86 16.97
N ARG A 346 22.74 22.11 17.83
CA ARG A 346 22.84 21.46 19.14
C ARG A 346 21.64 21.89 19.98
N THR A 347 20.71 20.97 20.21
CA THR A 347 19.71 21.06 21.28
C THR A 347 20.42 20.90 22.62
N GLY A 348 20.71 22.01 23.29
CA GLY A 348 21.31 21.96 24.63
C GLY A 348 22.08 23.20 25.06
N ARG A 349 21.44 24.36 25.08
CA ARG A 349 21.76 25.44 26.02
C ARG A 349 20.63 26.47 26.02
N LYS A 350 20.13 26.83 27.20
CA LYS A 350 19.23 27.97 27.39
C LYS A 350 19.92 29.20 26.80
N VAL A 351 19.42 29.71 25.67
CA VAL A 351 19.87 31.01 25.14
C VAL A 351 18.68 31.95 25.17
N SER A 352 18.85 32.99 25.98
CA SER A 352 17.99 34.17 26.07
C SER A 352 17.69 34.76 24.69
N ARG A 353 16.47 35.27 24.52
CA ARG A 353 16.03 36.08 23.39
C ARG A 353 17.13 37.02 22.87
N ARG A 354 17.72 36.69 21.72
CA ARG A 354 18.33 37.65 20.78
C ARG A 354 18.54 36.99 19.41
N ARG A 355 17.73 37.47 18.44
CA ARG A 355 17.93 37.52 16.99
C ARG A 355 18.45 36.26 16.27
N CYS A 356 17.53 35.54 15.62
CA CYS A 356 17.83 34.82 14.37
C CYS A 356 17.59 35.80 13.19
N PRO A 357 18.59 36.12 12.35
CA PRO A 357 18.36 36.83 11.10
C PRO A 357 18.13 35.82 9.95
N GLY A 358 17.13 36.08 9.10
CA GLY A 358 17.00 35.42 7.80
C GLY A 358 15.74 34.57 7.61
N ALA A 359 14.57 35.21 7.65
CA ALA A 359 13.37 34.66 7.00
C ALA A 359 13.48 34.88 5.48
N CYS A 360 13.63 33.81 4.70
CA CYS A 360 13.40 33.86 3.26
C CYS A 360 11.91 34.09 3.01
N THR A 361 11.54 35.35 2.81
CA THR A 361 10.25 35.75 2.25
C THR A 361 10.46 36.46 0.91
N SER A 362 9.97 35.81 -0.13
CA SER A 362 9.46 36.33 -1.41
C SER A 362 10.43 37.04 -2.39
N ALA A 363 10.32 36.65 -3.67
CA ALA A 363 10.43 37.60 -4.77
C ALA A 363 9.51 37.19 -5.93
N ARG A 364 8.25 37.65 -5.85
CA ARG A 364 7.39 37.84 -7.03
C ARG A 364 7.99 38.96 -7.88
N ARG A 365 8.15 38.72 -9.19
CA ARG A 365 8.51 39.75 -10.19
C ARG A 365 7.42 40.83 -10.25
N ARG A 366 7.82 42.10 -10.21
CA ARG A 366 7.00 43.27 -10.61
C ARG A 366 7.55 43.86 -11.92
N PRO A 367 6.70 44.36 -12.84
CA PRO A 367 7.15 45.00 -14.07
C PRO A 367 7.46 46.50 -13.88
N ALA A 368 8.29 47.02 -14.79
CA ALA A 368 8.87 48.34 -14.79
C ALA A 368 7.88 49.49 -15.07
N ARG A 369 8.09 50.62 -14.38
CA ARG A 369 7.43 51.92 -14.60
C ARG A 369 7.88 52.56 -15.93
N ARG A 370 6.93 52.95 -16.78
CA ARG A 370 7.13 53.95 -17.85
C ARG A 370 6.57 55.30 -17.42
N ARG A 371 7.36 56.36 -17.64
CA ARG A 371 7.01 57.78 -17.47
C ARG A 371 6.03 58.23 -18.57
N ARG A 372 5.07 59.09 -18.24
CA ARG A 372 4.27 59.91 -19.17
C ARG A 372 4.76 61.37 -19.11
N PRO A 373 4.77 62.13 -20.22
CA PRO A 373 4.71 63.58 -20.20
C PRO A 373 3.27 64.09 -20.35
N ALA A 374 3.07 65.33 -19.88
CA ALA A 374 1.81 66.07 -19.83
C ALA A 374 1.37 66.61 -21.20
N GLY A 375 0.06 66.80 -21.40
CA GLY A 375 -0.43 67.61 -22.50
C GLY A 375 -1.91 67.45 -22.89
N ARG A 376 -2.76 68.29 -22.27
CA ARG A 376 -3.93 68.99 -22.85
C ARG A 376 -5.25 68.25 -23.20
N ARG A 377 -6.29 68.78 -22.54
CA ARG A 377 -7.65 69.16 -23.02
C ARG A 377 -8.71 68.07 -23.26
N CYS A 378 -9.66 68.01 -22.32
CA CYS A 378 -11.11 67.83 -22.56
C CYS A 378 -11.65 69.01 -23.40
N PRO A 379 -12.81 68.95 -24.10
CA PRO A 379 -14.08 68.57 -23.45
C PRO A 379 -15.24 68.00 -24.33
N VAL A 380 -16.35 67.66 -23.62
CA VAL A 380 -17.78 67.51 -24.04
C VAL A 380 -18.07 66.38 -25.07
N ALA A 381 -19.21 65.69 -25.16
CA ALA A 381 -20.52 65.72 -24.52
C ALA A 381 -21.20 64.34 -24.75
N SER A 382 -22.04 63.94 -23.80
CA SER A 382 -23.33 63.21 -23.97
C SER A 382 -23.63 62.46 -25.28
N ARG A 383 -23.88 61.15 -25.18
CA ARG A 383 -25.21 60.56 -24.93
C ARG A 383 -25.07 59.12 -24.47
#